data_AF-A0A6N7ZKR1-F1
#
_entry.id   AF-A0A6N7ZKR1-F1
#
_cell.length_a   1.000
_cell.length_b   1.000
_cell.length_c   1.000
_cell.angle_alpha   90.00
_cell.angle_beta   90.00
_cell.angle_gamma   90.00
#
_symmetry.space_group_name_H-M   'P 1'
#
loop_
_entity.id
_entity.type
_entity.pdbx_description
1 polymer ?
#
loop_
_entity_poly.entity_id
_entity_poly.type
_entity_poly.pdbx_seq_one_letter_code
_entity_poly.pdbx_strand_id
1 'polypeptide(L)' 'MIVHGAYQAAPEPGQPADGPVREVAVEAATHEAARDQLYAAAGDGERLLGVRVVGRAESYRPRATR' A
#
# COMPACT_ATOMS: atom_id res chain seq x y z
N MET A 1 4.20 5.71 11.32
CA MET A 1 4.78 4.70 10.41
C MET A 1 4.43 5.14 9.01
N ILE A 2 5.40 5.12 8.08
CA ILE A 2 5.15 5.48 6.69
C ILE A 2 5.00 4.19 5.89
N VAL A 3 3.97 4.09 5.07
CA VAL A 3 3.72 2.93 4.21
C VAL A 3 3.64 3.40 2.76
N HIS A 4 4.45 2.79 1.91
CA HIS A 4 4.49 3.04 0.48
C HIS A 4 3.73 1.95 -0.25
N GLY A 5 2.76 2.33 -1.07
CA GLY A 5 2.09 1.45 -2.03
C GLY A 5 2.54 1.78 -3.45
N ALA A 6 2.88 0.75 -4.22
CA ALA A 6 3.15 0.88 -5.65
C ALA A 6 1.92 0.40 -6.44
N TYR A 7 1.38 1.27 -7.28
CA TYR A 7 0.21 1.02 -8.10
C TYR A 7 0.57 1.10 -9.57
N GLN A 8 -0.12 0.32 -10.38
CA GLN A 8 -0.02 0.38 -11.83
C GLN A 8 -1.42 0.32 -12.39
N ALA A 9 -1.68 1.09 -13.44
CA ALA A 9 -2.93 0.94 -14.17
C ALA A 9 -3.07 -0.51 -14.65
N ALA A 10 -4.24 -1.13 -14.43
CA ALA A 10 -4.50 -2.45 -14.94
C ALA A 10 -4.42 -2.40 -16.47
N PRO A 11 -3.64 -3.29 -17.10
CA PRO A 11 -3.56 -3.33 -18.55
C PRO A 11 -4.93 -3.70 -19.12
N GLU A 12 -5.35 -2.98 -20.16
CA GLU A 12 -6.52 -3.38 -20.94
C GLU A 12 -6.23 -4.71 -21.67
N PRO A 13 -7.25 -5.52 -22.00
CA PRO A 13 -7.06 -6.76 -22.75
C PRO A 13 -6.31 -6.50 -24.08
N GLY A 14 -5.10 -7.06 -24.20
CA GLY A 14 -4.24 -6.88 -25.37
C GLY A 14 -3.14 -5.81 -25.22
N GLN A 15 -3.11 -5.07 -24.11
CA GLN A 15 -1.98 -4.20 -23.78
C GLN A 15 -0.89 -4.97 -23.02
N PRO A 16 0.39 -4.57 -23.18
CA PRO A 16 1.46 -5.10 -22.35
C PRO A 16 1.17 -4.81 -20.87
N ALA A 17 1.49 -5.79 -20.02
CA ALA A 17 1.14 -5.75 -18.60
C ALA A 17 1.82 -4.63 -17.81
N ASP A 18 2.89 -4.05 -18.36
CA ASP A 18 3.74 -3.08 -17.69
C ASP A 18 3.42 -1.63 -18.12
N GLY A 19 2.37 -1.07 -17.52
CA GLY A 19 2.07 0.36 -17.56
C GLY A 19 2.97 1.19 -16.62
N PRO A 20 2.86 2.53 -16.62
CA PRO A 20 3.60 3.37 -15.68
C PRO A 20 3.24 3.01 -14.22
N VAL A 21 4.26 2.93 -13.36
CA VAL A 21 4.10 2.67 -11.93
C VAL A 21 4.02 4.00 -11.17
N ARG A 22 3.02 4.12 -10.30
CA ARG A 22 2.79 5.24 -9.39
C ARG A 22 3.08 4.80 -7.97
N GLU A 23 3.91 5.55 -7.27
CA GLU A 23 4.17 5.33 -5.84
C GLU A 23 3.36 6.31 -4.98
N VAL A 24 2.73 5.79 -3.93
CA VAL A 24 1.96 6.57 -2.95
C VAL A 24 2.51 6.29 -1.56
N ALA A 25 2.79 7.35 -0.79
CA ALA A 25 3.21 7.24 0.61
C ALA A 25 2.08 7.72 1.53
N VAL A 26 1.73 6.92 2.54
CA VAL A 26 0.76 7.27 3.57
C VAL A 26 1.41 7.20 4.94
N GLU A 27 1.10 8.15 5.81
CA GLU A 27 1.51 8.11 7.21
C GLU A 27 0.34 7.66 8.08
N ALA A 28 0.55 6.62 8.88
CA ALA A 28 -0.46 6.10 9.77
C ALA A 28 0.12 5.63 11.11
N ALA A 29 -0.73 5.67 12.13
CA ALA A 29 -0.41 5.18 13.47
C ALA A 29 -0.47 3.64 13.56
N THR A 30 -1.31 2.98 12.75
CA THR A 30 -1.48 1.52 12.74
C THR A 30 -1.38 0.95 11.32
N HIS A 31 -1.10 -0.35 11.23
CA HIS A 31 -1.07 -1.06 9.95
C HIS A 31 -2.44 -1.09 9.28
N GLU A 32 -3.52 -1.26 10.06
CA GLU A 32 -4.89 -1.25 9.53
C GLU A 32 -5.24 0.11 8.92
N ALA A 33 -4.95 1.21 9.62
CA ALA A 33 -5.16 2.56 9.11
C ALA A 33 -4.30 2.85 7.87
N ALA A 34 -3.05 2.35 7.83
CA ALA A 34 -2.21 2.47 6.64
C ALA A 34 -2.80 1.73 5.44
N ARG A 35 -3.30 0.51 5.68
CA ARG A 35 -3.92 -0.32 4.65
C ARG A 35 -5.16 0.36 4.07
N ASP A 36 -6.03 0.90 4.92
CA ASP A 36 -7.25 1.56 4.48
C ASP A 36 -6.94 2.85 3.69
N GLN A 37 -5.95 3.64 4.12
CA GLN A 37 -5.49 4.81 3.38
C GLN A 37 -4.88 4.44 2.01
N LEU A 38 -4.12 3.34 1.94
CA LEU A 38 -3.60 2.84 0.67
C LEU A 38 -4.72 2.41 -0.28
N TYR A 39 -5.73 1.67 0.21
CA TYR A 39 -6.86 1.29 -0.64
C TYR A 39 -7.70 2.49 -1.08
N ALA A 40 -7.89 3.48 -0.21
CA ALA A 40 -8.58 4.72 -0.57
C ALA A 40 -7.80 5.56 -1.59
N ALA A 41 -6.47 5.44 -1.63
CA ALA A 41 -5.62 6.15 -2.58
C ALA A 41 -5.55 5.46 -3.96
N ALA A 42 -6.01 4.22 -4.08
CA ALA A 42 -6.04 3.49 -5.35
C ALA A 42 -7.04 4.16 -6.31
N GLY A 43 -6.59 4.45 -7.53
CA GLY A 43 -7.45 4.91 -8.61
C GLY A 43 -8.27 3.78 -9.22
N ASP A 44 -9.34 4.13 -9.92
CA ASP A 44 -10.18 3.16 -10.63
C ASP A 44 -9.35 2.39 -11.67
N GLY A 45 -9.40 1.06 -11.57
CA GLY A 45 -8.63 0.17 -12.43
C GLY A 45 -7.14 0.11 -12.09
N GLU A 46 -6.65 0.73 -11.02
CA GLU A 46 -5.28 0.51 -10.57
C GLU A 46 -5.14 -0.80 -9.79
N ARG A 47 -4.04 -1.51 -10.03
CA ARG A 47 -3.63 -2.70 -9.30
C ARG A 47 -2.47 -2.38 -8.37
N LEU A 48 -2.59 -2.80 -7.11
CA LEU A 48 -1.47 -2.77 -6.16
C LEU A 48 -0.43 -3.84 -6.54
N LEU A 49 0.81 -3.40 -6.78
CA LEU A 49 1.95 -4.25 -7.11
C LEU A 49 2.73 -4.68 -5.86
N GLY A 50 2.80 -3.82 -4.85
CA GLY A 50 3.54 -4.10 -3.63
C GLY A 50 3.41 -3.01 -2.59
N VAL A 51 3.76 -3.37 -1.35
CA VAL A 51 3.73 -2.48 -0.19
C VAL A 51 5.08 -2.52 0.52
N ARG A 52 5.65 -1.35 0.82
CA ARG A 52 6.87 -1.20 1.61
C ARG A 52 6.61 -0.31 2.81
N VAL A 53 6.87 -0.83 4.01
CA VAL A 53 6.78 -0.06 5.25
C VAL A 53 8.15 0.57 5.57
N VAL A 54 8.17 1.88 5.82
CA VAL A 54 9.35 2.65 6.20
C VAL A 54 9.08 3.36 7.53
N GLY A 55 9.91 3.04 8.54
CA GLY A 55 9.81 3.61 9.90
C GLY A 55 9.15 2.67 10.92
N ARG A 56 9.75 2.61 12.12
CA ARG A 56 9.19 1.85 13.25
C ARG A 56 7.93 2.54 13.75
N ALA A 57 6.81 1.82 13.75
CA ALA A 57 5.78 2.06 14.76
C ALA A 57 6.40 1.66 16.11
N GLU A 58 6.95 2.63 16.85
CA GLU A 58 7.20 2.42 18.27
C GLU A 58 5.84 2.04 18.89
N SER A 59 5.71 0.80 19.38
CA SER A 59 4.51 0.20 20.01
C SER A 59 3.65 -0.73 19.16
N TYR A 60 4.23 -1.72 18.47
CA TYR A 60 3.53 -3.01 18.32
C TYR A 60 4.13 -4.02 19.31
N ARG A 61 3.53 -4.15 20.49
CA ARG A 61 3.74 -5.33 21.35
C ARG A 61 2.71 -6.38 20.92
N PRO A 62 3.11 -7.54 20.38
CA PRO A 62 2.16 -8.63 20.21
C PRO A 62 1.57 -8.98 21.57
N ARG A 63 0.24 -9.10 21.63
CA ARG A 63 -0.47 -9.53 22.84
C ARG A 63 0.09 -10.90 23.22
N ALA A 64 0.83 -10.97 24.33
CA ALA A 64 1.23 -12.24 24.91
C ALA A 64 -0.05 -13.01 25.27
N THR A 65 -0.34 -14.06 24.51
CA THR A 65 -1.30 -15.09 24.91
C THR A 65 -0.74 -15.76 26.16
N ARG A 66 -1.44 -15.56 27.28
CA ARG A 66 -1.20 -16.25 28.55
C ARG A 66 -2.03 -17.53 28.59
#